data_AF-G9EQJ6-F1
#
_entry.id   AF-G9EQJ6-F1
#
_cell.length_a   1.000
_cell.length_b   1.000
_cell.length_c   1.000
_cell.angle_alpha   90.00
_cell.angle_beta   90.00
_cell.angle_gamma   90.00
#
_symmetry.space_group_name_H-M   'P 1'
#
loop_
_entity.id
_entity.type
_entity.pdbx_description
1 polymer ?
#
loop_
_entity_poly.entity_id
_entity_poly.type
_entity_poly.pdbx_seq_one_letter_code
_entity_poly.pdbx_strand_id
1 'polypeptide(L)'
;MFIDELAKTYLRLEKIKLTLNTVSQKQEKALKQFNQNIYITDLIVRSPFASFGESDSHAKHQVSSTLRLQTQITTLFALANEHHREMYCEKDSLGFYQLKKEKKNHVTRLSTHEFSFYTKIPLTLNEFQLLLSDIEKMANTLTPNVHILLSSFAVYNNAGTLFNMSLFIEGGTPSKIHAFSKNTASAQDIYYNDQQSLFSQQQDKKGTFHADEITAEDGITMSTGSVFEVKTKGGACYTQAIDICLDHALQHSKELITRRILTSENHNELLPNQIEQCISSNTIHIHEDSLISDFFIHVDPNTSMHNYGATGGGKVLTDIAIKRIIPIEYPNMKIIEYNFGYQIINPSFGTEYYVEVFNERPAGKYKPELQPAVNQHNQEVLIKQLAFLKQECLGKKEADKLVLNIDQSTMLLQQIEQLEKTMLKRCKLTVLQELFKTEEYKQKQEAKEIIFDYMKLMKDAIRLKGNSSILLLRAWKKDLDFRLTSIGSLSVQSPLKKALKKDIKEIIDNKLQKDLGCEFEPQKRS
;
A
#
# COMPACT_ATOMS: atom_id res chain seq x y z
N MET A 1 18.79 48.00 -5.95
CA MET A 1 19.10 47.09 -4.82
C MET A 1 17.90 46.25 -4.39
N PHE A 2 16.80 46.82 -3.89
CA PHE A 2 15.63 46.01 -3.44
C PHE A 2 14.92 45.23 -4.57
N ILE A 3 14.82 45.82 -5.77
CA ILE A 3 14.14 45.21 -6.93
C ILE A 3 14.95 44.04 -7.51
N ASP A 4 16.27 44.14 -7.56
CA ASP A 4 17.14 43.09 -8.13
C ASP A 4 17.18 41.85 -7.22
N GLU A 5 17.18 42.05 -5.90
CA GLU A 5 17.09 40.96 -4.92
C GLU A 5 15.70 40.29 -4.94
N LEU A 6 14.63 41.07 -5.09
CA LEU A 6 13.26 40.56 -5.26
C LEU A 6 13.12 39.76 -6.56
N ALA A 7 13.64 40.27 -7.67
CA ALA A 7 13.61 39.59 -8.96
C ALA A 7 14.40 38.27 -8.92
N LYS A 8 15.58 38.26 -8.29
CA LYS A 8 16.36 37.04 -8.07
C LYS A 8 15.61 36.04 -7.19
N THR A 9 14.98 36.51 -6.11
CA THR A 9 14.18 35.67 -5.21
C THR A 9 12.96 35.09 -5.94
N TYR A 10 12.26 35.89 -6.75
CA TYR A 10 11.12 35.47 -7.54
C TYR A 10 11.51 34.43 -8.61
N LEU A 11 12.59 34.66 -9.35
CA LEU A 11 13.09 33.69 -10.32
C LEU A 11 13.51 32.37 -9.65
N ARG A 12 14.02 32.44 -8.42
CA ARG A 12 14.33 31.25 -7.61
C ARG A 12 13.06 30.52 -7.18
N LEU A 13 12.03 31.25 -6.73
CA LEU A 13 10.71 30.72 -6.37
C LEU A 13 10.01 30.03 -7.55
N GLU A 14 10.04 30.63 -8.74
CA GLU A 14 9.46 30.02 -9.94
C GLU A 14 10.17 28.71 -10.34
N LYS A 15 11.50 28.67 -10.24
CA LYS A 15 12.27 27.42 -10.45
C LYS A 15 11.91 26.35 -9.41
N ILE A 16 11.79 26.74 -8.14
CA ILE A 16 11.37 25.84 -7.06
C ILE A 16 9.96 25.29 -7.30
N LYS A 17 9.01 26.15 -7.68
CA LYS A 17 7.62 25.76 -7.95
C LYS A 17 7.55 24.72 -9.05
N LEU A 18 8.32 24.89 -10.12
CA LEU A 18 8.44 23.92 -11.20
C LEU A 18 8.99 22.57 -10.70
N THR A 19 10.04 22.60 -9.87
CA THR A 19 10.61 21.39 -9.26
C THR A 19 9.59 20.68 -8.35
N LEU A 20 8.92 21.41 -7.46
CA LEU A 20 7.90 20.86 -6.57
C LEU A 20 6.72 20.25 -7.33
N ASN A 21 6.24 20.92 -8.38
CA ASN A 21 5.20 20.37 -9.25
C ASN A 21 5.66 19.07 -9.94
N THR A 22 6.91 19.04 -10.42
CA THR A 22 7.49 17.85 -11.06
C THR A 22 7.60 16.70 -10.06
N VAL A 23 8.01 16.97 -8.82
CA VAL A 23 8.11 15.99 -7.73
C VAL A 23 6.71 15.47 -7.35
N SER A 24 5.73 16.36 -7.17
CA SER A 24 4.35 15.98 -6.87
C SER A 24 3.75 15.10 -7.97
N GLN A 25 3.96 15.45 -9.24
CA GLN A 25 3.50 14.64 -10.38
C GLN A 25 4.17 13.26 -10.42
N LYS A 26 5.46 13.19 -10.09
CA LYS A 26 6.18 11.91 -9.98
C LYS A 26 5.63 11.06 -8.83
N GLN A 27 5.37 11.67 -7.67
CA GLN A 27 4.75 10.98 -6.52
C GLN A 27 3.35 10.48 -6.86
N GLU A 28 2.49 11.31 -7.47
CA GLU A 28 1.16 10.89 -7.92
C GLU A 28 1.23 9.75 -8.93
N LYS A 29 2.17 9.79 -9.88
CA LYS A 29 2.38 8.71 -10.84
C LYS A 29 2.85 7.43 -10.15
N ALA A 30 3.79 7.53 -9.20
CA ALA A 30 4.27 6.40 -8.42
C ALA A 30 3.14 5.80 -7.57
N LEU A 31 2.32 6.62 -6.92
CA LEU A 31 1.18 6.19 -6.13
C LEU A 31 0.08 5.53 -6.99
N LYS A 32 -0.17 6.07 -8.18
CA LYS A 32 -1.05 5.45 -9.18
C LYS A 32 -0.52 4.09 -9.63
N GLN A 33 0.78 3.97 -9.86
CA GLN A 33 1.43 2.69 -10.21
C GLN A 33 1.34 1.69 -9.06
N PHE A 34 1.67 2.13 -7.84
CA PHE A 34 1.64 1.37 -6.59
C PHE A 34 0.25 0.76 -6.32
N ASN A 35 -0.82 1.49 -6.64
CA ASN A 35 -2.20 1.05 -6.47
C ASN A 35 -2.88 0.59 -7.77
N GLN A 36 -2.12 0.19 -8.79
CA GLN A 36 -2.72 -0.46 -9.96
C GLN A 36 -3.37 -1.80 -9.56
N ASN A 37 -4.46 -2.16 -10.24
CA ASN A 37 -5.14 -3.42 -10.01
C ASN A 37 -4.19 -4.60 -10.22
N ILE A 38 -4.21 -5.52 -9.27
CA ILE A 38 -3.51 -6.79 -9.32
C ILE A 38 -4.53 -7.89 -9.54
N TYR A 39 -4.17 -8.88 -10.35
CA TYR A 39 -5.00 -10.05 -10.59
C TYR A 39 -4.25 -11.29 -10.14
N ILE A 40 -4.93 -12.19 -9.43
CA ILE A 40 -4.32 -13.36 -8.80
C ILE A 40 -5.06 -14.60 -9.28
N THR A 41 -4.29 -15.59 -9.70
CA THR A 41 -4.71 -16.97 -9.91
C THR A 41 -4.09 -17.83 -8.81
N ASP A 42 -4.92 -18.42 -7.97
CA ASP A 42 -4.50 -19.25 -6.84
C ASP A 42 -4.49 -20.74 -7.21
N LEU A 43 -3.41 -21.43 -6.84
CA LEU A 43 -3.20 -22.88 -6.96
C LEU A 43 -3.07 -23.46 -5.56
N ILE A 44 -4.10 -24.16 -5.08
CA ILE A 44 -4.16 -24.62 -3.69
C ILE A 44 -3.89 -26.12 -3.60
N VAL A 45 -2.84 -26.49 -2.85
CA VAL A 45 -2.49 -27.88 -2.59
C VAL A 45 -3.35 -28.46 -1.48
N ARG A 46 -3.99 -29.61 -1.73
CA ARG A 46 -4.87 -30.33 -0.80
C ARG A 46 -4.43 -31.77 -0.65
N SER A 47 -4.19 -32.24 0.57
CA SER A 47 -3.85 -33.64 0.85
C SER A 47 -4.85 -34.27 1.84
N PRO A 48 -6.10 -34.55 1.40
CA PRO A 48 -7.16 -35.00 2.31
C PRO A 48 -6.88 -36.37 2.96
N PHE A 49 -5.91 -37.14 2.46
CA PHE A 49 -5.59 -38.49 2.93
C PHE A 49 -4.42 -38.56 3.92
N ALA A 50 -3.52 -37.56 3.93
CA ALA A 50 -2.48 -37.43 4.94
C ALA A 50 -1.99 -35.98 5.02
N SER A 51 -2.62 -35.23 5.90
CA SER A 51 -2.40 -33.78 6.05
C SER A 51 -1.08 -33.38 6.70
N PHE A 52 -0.26 -34.35 7.13
CA PHE A 52 0.90 -34.12 7.99
C PHE A 52 2.24 -34.42 7.32
N GLY A 53 2.29 -34.38 5.99
CA GLY A 53 3.49 -34.73 5.23
C GLY A 53 3.88 -36.18 5.48
N GLU A 54 5.05 -36.40 6.10
CA GLU A 54 5.59 -37.72 6.42
C GLU A 54 5.77 -37.96 7.93
N SER A 55 5.35 -37.05 8.83
CA SER A 55 5.53 -37.21 10.28
C SER A 55 4.96 -38.54 10.80
N ASP A 56 3.77 -38.90 10.30
CA ASP A 56 3.01 -40.09 10.73
C ASP A 56 3.25 -41.29 9.80
N SER A 57 4.19 -41.17 8.85
CA SER A 57 4.42 -42.21 7.85
C SER A 57 5.23 -43.37 8.41
N HIS A 58 4.67 -44.58 8.36
CA HIS A 58 5.39 -45.82 8.66
C HIS A 58 6.17 -46.39 7.46
N ALA A 59 6.06 -45.78 6.28
CA ALA A 59 6.69 -46.29 5.07
C ALA A 59 8.22 -46.20 5.14
N LYS A 60 8.93 -47.27 4.78
CA LYS A 60 10.39 -47.28 4.67
C LYS A 60 10.78 -46.85 3.26
N HIS A 61 11.56 -45.78 3.16
CA HIS A 61 12.05 -45.26 1.89
C HIS A 61 13.57 -45.44 1.81
N GLN A 62 14.07 -45.72 0.60
CA GLN A 62 15.51 -45.86 0.36
C GLN A 62 16.23 -44.50 0.33
N VAL A 63 15.51 -43.44 -0.04
CA VAL A 63 16.02 -42.06 -0.14
C VAL A 63 15.66 -41.28 1.13
N SER A 64 16.57 -40.40 1.58
CA SER A 64 16.36 -39.56 2.76
C SER A 64 15.13 -38.65 2.61
N SER A 65 14.42 -38.39 3.71
CA SER A 65 13.24 -37.52 3.71
C SER A 65 13.55 -36.11 3.21
N THR A 66 14.74 -35.58 3.53
CA THR A 66 15.17 -34.23 3.12
C THR A 66 15.32 -34.10 1.60
N LEU A 67 15.91 -35.10 0.92
CA LEU A 67 16.06 -35.07 -0.54
C LEU A 67 14.71 -35.21 -1.24
N ARG A 68 13.83 -36.06 -0.69
CA ARG A 68 12.45 -36.22 -1.17
C ARG A 68 11.65 -34.93 -1.01
N LEU A 69 11.74 -34.30 0.15
CA LEU A 69 11.14 -33.00 0.43
C LEU A 69 11.63 -31.92 -0.55
N GLN A 70 12.94 -31.84 -0.78
CA GLN A 70 13.52 -30.91 -1.75
C GLN A 70 12.96 -31.14 -3.16
N THR A 71 12.89 -32.39 -3.59
CA THR A 71 12.32 -32.75 -4.91
C THR A 71 10.86 -32.34 -5.01
N GLN A 72 10.09 -32.56 -3.95
CA GLN A 72 8.68 -32.17 -3.89
C GLN A 72 8.50 -30.66 -4.02
N ILE A 73 9.33 -29.88 -3.32
CA ILE A 73 9.33 -28.42 -3.44
C ILE A 73 9.68 -28.01 -4.88
N THR A 74 10.69 -28.64 -5.51
CA THR A 74 11.03 -28.41 -6.92
C THR A 74 9.84 -28.68 -7.84
N THR A 75 9.09 -29.77 -7.63
CA THR A 75 7.88 -30.07 -8.41
C THR A 75 6.81 -29.00 -8.24
N LEU A 76 6.56 -28.53 -7.01
CA LEU A 76 5.58 -27.46 -6.76
C LEU A 76 5.98 -26.14 -7.44
N PHE A 77 7.27 -25.79 -7.40
CA PHE A 77 7.82 -24.63 -8.10
C PHE A 77 7.62 -24.76 -9.61
N ALA A 78 7.98 -25.91 -10.19
CA ALA A 78 7.82 -26.17 -11.62
C ALA A 78 6.34 -26.12 -12.04
N LEU A 79 5.44 -26.68 -11.25
CA LEU A 79 3.99 -26.68 -11.51
C LEU A 79 3.44 -25.26 -11.56
N ALA A 80 3.73 -24.44 -10.54
CA ALA A 80 3.28 -23.05 -10.50
C ALA A 80 3.86 -22.22 -11.66
N ASN A 81 5.14 -22.44 -11.98
CA ASN A 81 5.85 -21.71 -13.03
C ASN A 81 5.34 -22.05 -14.43
N GLU A 82 5.16 -23.34 -14.76
CA GLU A 82 4.62 -23.74 -16.05
C GLU A 82 3.16 -23.28 -16.20
N HIS A 83 2.35 -23.35 -15.14
CA HIS A 83 0.98 -22.82 -15.17
C HIS A 83 0.96 -21.31 -15.47
N HIS A 84 1.85 -20.54 -14.81
CA HIS A 84 1.99 -19.11 -15.06
C HIS A 84 2.45 -18.81 -16.50
N ARG A 85 3.41 -19.58 -17.01
CA ARG A 85 3.95 -19.43 -18.36
C ARG A 85 2.89 -19.63 -19.43
N GLU A 86 2.07 -20.66 -19.31
CA GLU A 86 0.99 -20.94 -20.28
C GLU A 86 -0.09 -19.85 -20.27
N MET A 87 -0.39 -19.26 -19.11
CA MET A 87 -1.39 -18.20 -18.99
C MET A 87 -0.89 -16.82 -19.45
N TYR A 88 0.26 -16.40 -18.94
CA TYR A 88 0.65 -14.98 -18.92
C TYR A 88 1.90 -14.67 -19.70
N CYS A 89 2.64 -15.69 -20.14
CA CYS A 89 3.86 -15.48 -20.89
C CYS A 89 3.66 -15.72 -22.39
N GLU A 90 4.58 -15.16 -23.15
CA GLU A 90 4.83 -15.46 -24.56
C GLU A 90 6.30 -15.86 -24.71
N LYS A 91 6.64 -16.53 -25.80
CA LYS A 91 8.04 -16.83 -26.11
C LYS A 91 8.63 -15.70 -26.93
N ASP A 92 9.83 -15.27 -26.56
CA ASP A 92 10.61 -14.33 -27.36
C ASP A 92 11.21 -15.03 -28.61
N SER A 93 11.96 -14.28 -29.42
CA SER A 93 12.61 -14.80 -30.63
C SER A 93 13.63 -15.91 -30.38
N LEU A 94 14.10 -16.06 -29.14
CA LEU A 94 15.06 -17.08 -28.71
C LEU A 94 14.36 -18.26 -28.01
N GLY A 95 13.02 -18.21 -27.88
CA GLY A 95 12.21 -19.24 -27.24
C GLY A 95 12.11 -19.12 -25.73
N PHE A 96 12.65 -18.06 -25.12
CA PHE A 96 12.52 -17.82 -23.67
C PHE A 96 11.16 -17.22 -23.34
N TYR A 97 10.60 -17.62 -22.20
CA TYR A 97 9.32 -17.09 -21.72
C TYR A 97 9.49 -15.68 -21.16
N GLN A 98 8.73 -14.73 -21.69
CA GLN A 98 8.60 -13.36 -21.19
C GLN A 98 7.15 -13.05 -20.83
N LEU A 99 6.94 -12.28 -19.76
CA LEU A 99 5.61 -11.86 -19.34
C LEU A 99 5.00 -10.89 -20.36
N LYS A 100 3.77 -11.17 -20.82
CA LYS A 100 3.03 -10.27 -21.73
C LYS A 100 2.90 -8.88 -21.11
N LYS A 101 2.96 -7.83 -21.94
CA LYS A 101 3.04 -6.44 -21.47
C LYS A 101 1.85 -6.03 -20.57
N GLU A 102 0.67 -6.50 -20.90
CA GLU A 102 -0.60 -6.29 -20.19
C GLU A 102 -0.76 -7.20 -18.97
N LYS A 103 0.08 -8.24 -18.82
CA LYS A 103 0.04 -9.20 -17.71
C LYS A 103 1.06 -8.92 -16.61
N LYS A 104 1.70 -7.74 -16.61
CA LYS A 104 2.72 -7.33 -15.62
C LYS A 104 2.24 -7.27 -14.16
N ASN A 105 0.94 -7.15 -13.93
CA ASN A 105 0.32 -7.17 -12.60
C ASN A 105 -0.51 -8.44 -12.35
N HIS A 106 -0.24 -9.53 -13.07
CA HIS A 106 -0.90 -10.81 -12.88
C HIS A 106 0.03 -11.74 -12.12
N VAL A 107 -0.49 -12.35 -11.06
CA VAL A 107 0.22 -13.21 -10.12
C VAL A 107 -0.35 -14.61 -10.21
N THR A 108 0.54 -15.62 -10.19
CA THR A 108 0.16 -17.00 -9.92
C THR A 108 0.70 -17.36 -8.55
N ARG A 109 -0.18 -17.69 -7.60
CA ARG A 109 0.22 -18.05 -6.23
C ARG A 109 -0.09 -19.51 -5.96
N LEU A 110 0.93 -20.32 -5.67
CA LEU A 110 0.74 -21.68 -5.16
C LEU A 110 0.82 -21.69 -3.64
N SER A 111 -0.12 -22.32 -2.95
CA SER A 111 -0.13 -22.37 -1.49
C SER A 111 -0.36 -23.77 -0.96
N THR A 112 0.37 -24.13 0.10
CA THR A 112 0.22 -25.39 0.83
C THR A 112 -0.37 -25.18 2.22
N HIS A 113 -0.96 -26.23 2.77
CA HIS A 113 -1.62 -26.19 4.08
C HIS A 113 -0.61 -26.47 5.18
N GLU A 114 -0.92 -26.07 6.42
CA GLU A 114 -0.07 -26.35 7.57
C GLU A 114 0.33 -27.83 7.63
N PHE A 115 1.59 -28.12 8.03
CA PHE A 115 2.16 -29.47 8.14
C PHE A 115 2.53 -30.19 6.82
N SER A 116 2.34 -29.55 5.65
CA SER A 116 2.64 -30.18 4.35
C SER A 116 4.07 -30.72 4.21
N PHE A 117 5.04 -30.16 4.94
CA PHE A 117 6.47 -30.48 4.79
C PHE A 117 7.09 -31.10 6.04
N TYR A 118 6.28 -31.68 6.93
CA TYR A 118 6.78 -32.31 8.14
C TYR A 118 7.43 -33.65 7.82
N THR A 119 8.70 -33.77 8.15
CA THR A 119 9.47 -35.01 8.07
C THR A 119 9.22 -35.87 9.32
N LYS A 120 9.62 -37.15 9.27
CA LYS A 120 9.54 -38.09 10.41
C LYS A 120 10.28 -37.60 11.65
N ILE A 121 11.39 -36.91 11.45
CA ILE A 121 12.18 -36.22 12.47
C ILE A 121 12.23 -34.76 12.03
N PRO A 122 11.98 -33.77 12.90
CA PRO A 122 12.05 -32.37 12.53
C PRO A 122 13.43 -32.00 11.98
N LEU A 123 13.47 -31.06 11.05
CA LEU A 123 14.73 -30.57 10.50
C LEU A 123 15.55 -29.89 11.59
N THR A 124 16.85 -30.11 11.59
CA THR A 124 17.76 -29.22 12.31
C THR A 124 17.81 -27.85 11.63
N LEU A 125 18.19 -26.81 12.37
CA LEU A 125 18.39 -25.48 11.79
C LEU A 125 19.34 -25.49 10.59
N ASN A 126 20.44 -26.25 10.66
CA ASN A 126 21.40 -26.36 9.57
C ASN A 126 20.77 -27.00 8.32
N GLU A 127 19.98 -28.07 8.47
CA GLU A 127 19.26 -28.67 7.35
C GLU A 127 18.26 -27.70 6.74
N PHE A 128 17.55 -26.92 7.57
CA PHE A 128 16.62 -25.91 7.10
C PHE A 128 17.32 -24.76 6.35
N GLN A 129 18.48 -24.31 6.81
CA GLN A 129 19.29 -23.29 6.11
C GLN A 129 19.81 -23.78 4.75
N LEU A 130 20.26 -25.04 4.67
CA LEU A 130 20.65 -25.63 3.39
C LEU A 130 19.46 -25.71 2.44
N LEU A 131 18.28 -26.11 2.94
CA LEU A 131 17.05 -26.12 2.16
C LEU A 131 16.65 -24.72 1.70
N LEU A 132 16.78 -23.69 2.54
CA LEU A 132 16.53 -22.30 2.18
C LEU A 132 17.43 -21.82 1.04
N SER A 133 18.71 -22.16 1.07
CA SER A 133 19.64 -21.82 -0.03
C SER A 133 19.22 -22.46 -1.35
N ASP A 134 18.72 -23.70 -1.32
CA ASP A 134 18.22 -24.36 -2.52
C ASP A 134 16.88 -23.80 -2.99
N ILE A 135 16.00 -23.40 -2.07
CA ILE A 135 14.76 -22.66 -2.36
C ILE A 135 15.06 -21.32 -3.02
N GLU A 136 16.05 -20.57 -2.55
CA GLU A 136 16.46 -19.31 -3.17
C GLU A 136 16.96 -19.51 -4.61
N LYS A 137 17.78 -20.54 -4.85
CA LYS A 137 18.21 -20.90 -6.21
C LYS A 137 17.00 -21.22 -7.10
N MET A 138 16.05 -22.02 -6.61
CA MET A 138 14.82 -22.34 -7.34
C MET A 138 13.99 -21.08 -7.61
N ALA A 139 13.78 -20.23 -6.60
CA ALA A 139 13.00 -19.00 -6.68
C ALA A 139 13.55 -18.02 -7.71
N ASN A 140 14.88 -17.93 -7.82
CA ASN A 140 15.56 -17.09 -8.80
C ASN A 140 15.32 -17.52 -10.26
N THR A 141 14.88 -18.77 -10.49
CA THR A 141 14.54 -19.30 -11.83
C THR A 141 13.06 -19.16 -12.19
N LEU A 142 12.21 -18.80 -11.23
CA LEU A 142 10.80 -18.59 -11.47
C LEU A 142 10.58 -17.38 -12.36
N THR A 143 9.55 -17.45 -13.21
CA THR A 143 9.07 -16.28 -13.93
C THR A 143 8.59 -15.23 -12.92
N PRO A 144 8.82 -13.92 -13.14
CA PRO A 144 8.32 -12.88 -12.25
C PRO A 144 6.81 -12.98 -12.01
N ASN A 145 6.37 -12.68 -10.78
CA ASN A 145 4.99 -12.80 -10.29
C ASN A 145 4.49 -14.25 -10.08
N VAL A 146 5.38 -15.24 -10.05
CA VAL A 146 5.06 -16.57 -9.51
C VAL A 146 5.40 -16.58 -8.03
N HIS A 147 4.41 -16.69 -7.17
CA HIS A 147 4.60 -16.68 -5.71
C HIS A 147 4.24 -18.04 -5.11
N ILE A 148 4.92 -18.41 -4.03
CA ILE A 148 4.73 -19.72 -3.41
C ILE A 148 4.68 -19.57 -1.90
N LEU A 149 3.61 -20.06 -1.27
CA LEU A 149 3.50 -20.24 0.17
C LEU A 149 3.78 -21.71 0.51
N LEU A 150 4.94 -21.95 1.10
CA LEU A 150 5.32 -23.23 1.68
C LEU A 150 5.00 -23.20 3.18
N SER A 151 3.83 -23.70 3.53
CA SER A 151 3.40 -23.92 4.91
C SER A 151 3.26 -25.44 5.10
N SER A 152 3.85 -26.08 6.10
CA SER A 152 4.92 -25.57 6.96
C SER A 152 5.93 -26.66 7.28
N PHE A 153 7.06 -26.28 7.88
CA PHE A 153 8.20 -27.13 8.26
C PHE A 153 8.33 -27.21 9.79
N ALA A 154 8.65 -28.39 10.31
CA ALA A 154 9.04 -28.57 11.71
C ALA A 154 10.57 -28.40 11.83
N VAL A 155 11.04 -27.43 12.61
CA VAL A 155 12.46 -27.08 12.72
C VAL A 155 12.91 -26.99 14.17
N TYR A 156 13.95 -27.74 14.56
CA TYR A 156 14.64 -27.57 15.84
C TYR A 156 15.73 -26.51 15.73
N ASN A 157 15.76 -25.58 16.69
CA ASN A 157 16.95 -24.75 16.89
C ASN A 157 18.03 -25.51 17.67
N ASN A 158 19.19 -24.87 17.83
CA ASN A 158 20.33 -25.42 18.57
C ASN A 158 20.05 -25.64 20.07
N ALA A 159 19.02 -24.98 20.62
CA ALA A 159 18.56 -25.14 22.00
C ALA A 159 17.51 -26.25 22.17
N GLY A 160 17.20 -27.02 21.12
CA GLY A 160 16.17 -28.08 21.15
C GLY A 160 14.73 -27.56 21.16
N THR A 161 14.53 -26.27 20.89
CA THR A 161 13.21 -25.65 20.75
C THR A 161 12.64 -25.93 19.36
N LEU A 162 11.40 -26.40 19.28
CA LEU A 162 10.72 -26.77 18.04
C LEU A 162 9.89 -25.60 17.49
N PHE A 163 10.05 -25.27 16.21
CA PHE A 163 9.32 -24.21 15.51
C PHE A 163 8.54 -24.74 14.32
N ASN A 164 7.38 -24.11 14.07
CA ASN A 164 6.55 -24.34 12.90
C ASN A 164 6.81 -23.20 11.92
N MET A 165 7.69 -23.44 10.95
CA MET A 165 8.23 -22.44 10.03
C MET A 165 7.47 -22.45 8.71
N SER A 166 7.14 -21.27 8.20
CA SER A 166 6.53 -21.08 6.88
C SER A 166 7.36 -20.12 6.05
N LEU A 167 7.30 -20.32 4.74
CA LEU A 167 8.01 -19.50 3.75
C LEU A 167 7.03 -18.94 2.74
N PHE A 168 7.06 -17.63 2.51
CA PHE A 168 6.43 -17.02 1.36
C PHE A 168 7.51 -16.52 0.39
N ILE A 169 7.47 -17.01 -0.84
CA ILE A 169 8.48 -16.78 -1.86
C ILE A 169 7.89 -15.91 -2.96
N GLU A 170 8.53 -14.80 -3.26
CA GLU A 170 8.31 -13.99 -4.46
C GLU A 170 9.32 -14.41 -5.53
N GLY A 171 8.85 -15.09 -6.58
CA GLY A 171 9.67 -15.57 -7.68
C GLY A 171 10.09 -14.48 -8.67
N GLY A 172 11.25 -14.69 -9.29
CA GLY A 172 11.89 -13.75 -10.22
C GLY A 172 13.38 -13.58 -9.90
N THR A 173 14.06 -12.71 -10.63
CA THR A 173 15.49 -12.41 -10.40
C THR A 173 15.67 -10.91 -10.13
N PRO A 174 16.03 -10.47 -8.90
CA PRO A 174 16.19 -11.31 -7.69
C PRO A 174 14.84 -11.79 -7.14
N SER A 175 14.85 -12.95 -6.50
CA SER A 175 13.74 -13.45 -5.72
C SER A 175 13.75 -12.85 -4.30
N LYS A 176 12.64 -12.99 -3.57
CA LYS A 176 12.55 -12.61 -2.17
C LYS A 176 11.89 -13.71 -1.36
N ILE A 177 12.45 -14.05 -0.20
CA ILE A 177 11.91 -15.07 0.70
C ILE A 177 11.56 -14.40 2.02
N HIS A 178 10.32 -14.59 2.44
CA HIS A 178 9.78 -14.16 3.72
C HIS A 178 9.65 -15.41 4.60
N ALA A 179 10.52 -15.55 5.59
CA ALA A 179 10.47 -16.65 6.55
C ALA A 179 9.84 -16.18 7.86
N PHE A 180 8.89 -16.94 8.38
CA PHE A 180 8.22 -16.62 9.64
C PHE A 180 7.78 -17.89 10.36
N SER A 181 7.67 -17.80 11.68
CA SER A 181 7.20 -18.87 12.55
C SER A 181 5.74 -18.65 12.96
N LYS A 182 5.01 -19.75 13.16
CA LYS A 182 3.70 -19.73 13.81
C LYS A 182 3.81 -19.10 15.19
N ASN A 183 2.96 -18.14 15.51
CA ASN A 183 3.03 -17.42 16.77
C ASN A 183 2.43 -18.24 17.93
N THR A 184 1.32 -18.93 17.66
CA THR A 184 0.55 -19.63 18.71
C THR A 184 0.47 -21.13 18.45
N ALA A 185 1.05 -21.93 19.33
CA ALA A 185 0.86 -23.38 19.30
C ALA A 185 -0.62 -23.79 19.51
N SER A 186 -1.02 -24.89 18.87
CA SER A 186 -2.33 -25.52 19.00
C SER A 186 -2.23 -26.87 19.70
N ALA A 187 -3.27 -27.27 20.43
CA ALA A 187 -3.37 -28.61 21.01
C ALA A 187 -3.47 -29.73 19.94
N GLN A 188 -3.69 -29.36 18.67
CA GLN A 188 -3.78 -30.27 17.54
C GLN A 188 -2.48 -30.36 16.74
N ASP A 189 -1.42 -29.71 17.22
CA ASP A 189 -0.08 -29.78 16.63
C ASP A 189 0.53 -31.18 16.83
N ILE A 190 1.46 -31.56 15.95
CA ILE A 190 2.12 -32.88 15.98
C ILE A 190 3.10 -32.97 17.15
N TYR A 191 3.09 -34.11 17.83
CA TYR A 191 4.07 -34.47 18.85
C TYR A 191 5.18 -35.35 18.28
N TYR A 192 6.43 -34.92 18.43
CA TYR A 192 7.60 -35.70 18.04
C TYR A 192 8.17 -36.46 19.26
N ASN A 193 8.49 -37.75 19.08
CA ASN A 193 9.18 -38.61 20.05
C ASN A 193 8.52 -38.73 21.44
N ASP A 194 7.18 -38.75 21.52
CA ASP A 194 6.42 -38.79 22.79
C ASP A 194 6.75 -37.64 23.78
N GLN A 195 7.46 -36.60 23.31
CA GLN A 195 7.78 -35.42 24.12
C GLN A 195 6.64 -34.39 24.05
N GLN A 196 6.33 -33.79 25.21
CA GLN A 196 5.28 -32.77 25.37
C GLN A 196 5.64 -31.38 24.80
N SER A 197 6.71 -31.22 24.02
CA SER A 197 7.03 -29.87 23.52
C SER A 197 6.05 -29.50 22.40
N LEU A 198 5.01 -28.75 22.79
CA LEU A 198 4.27 -27.90 21.88
C LEU A 198 5.26 -27.03 21.11
N PHE A 199 4.93 -26.67 19.86
CA PHE A 199 5.71 -25.69 19.12
C PHE A 199 5.95 -24.45 19.97
N SER A 200 7.15 -23.90 19.89
CA SER A 200 7.51 -22.72 20.66
C SER A 200 6.63 -21.56 20.24
N GLN A 201 5.90 -21.01 21.21
CA GLN A 201 5.31 -19.70 21.10
C GLN A 201 6.44 -18.69 21.30
N GLN A 202 6.72 -17.83 20.32
CA GLN A 202 7.66 -16.75 20.55
C GLN A 202 7.09 -15.82 21.63
N GLN A 203 7.87 -15.59 22.69
CA GLN A 203 7.52 -14.68 23.79
C GLN A 203 7.95 -13.24 23.50
N ASP A 204 8.19 -12.87 22.23
CA ASP A 204 8.81 -11.60 21.92
C ASP A 204 7.92 -10.42 22.36
N LYS A 205 8.44 -9.65 23.33
CA LYS A 205 7.82 -8.40 23.81
C LYS A 205 7.77 -7.31 22.73
N LYS A 206 8.47 -7.52 21.60
CA LYS A 206 8.50 -6.64 20.43
C LYS A 206 8.31 -7.48 19.17
N GLY A 207 7.07 -7.91 18.91
CA GLY A 207 6.74 -8.55 17.63
C GLY A 207 7.22 -7.69 16.46
N THR A 208 8.04 -8.28 15.60
CA THR A 208 8.48 -7.68 14.33
C THR A 208 7.30 -7.66 13.36
N PHE A 209 7.11 -6.54 12.67
CA PHE A 209 5.99 -6.39 11.74
C PHE A 209 6.18 -7.20 10.46
N HIS A 210 7.43 -7.32 10.02
CA HIS A 210 7.80 -7.94 8.76
C HIS A 210 8.34 -9.34 8.99
N ALA A 211 8.06 -10.23 8.03
CA ALA A 211 8.80 -11.46 7.91
C ALA A 211 10.25 -11.09 7.57
N ASP A 212 11.17 -11.33 8.51
CA ASP A 212 12.57 -10.94 8.38
C ASP A 212 13.47 -12.18 8.49
N GLU A 213 14.66 -12.07 7.91
CA GLU A 213 15.64 -13.16 7.71
C GLU A 213 15.98 -13.91 8.99
N ILE A 214 16.22 -15.22 8.87
CA ILE A 214 16.74 -16.05 9.96
C ILE A 214 18.21 -15.69 10.16
N THR A 215 18.52 -14.87 11.17
CA THR A 215 19.91 -14.55 11.51
C THR A 215 20.54 -15.69 12.31
N ALA A 216 21.72 -16.14 11.90
CA ALA A 216 22.45 -17.22 12.56
C ALA A 216 23.90 -16.84 12.74
N GLU A 217 24.20 -16.05 13.76
CA GLU A 217 25.55 -16.03 14.34
C GLU A 217 25.54 -16.22 15.86
N ASP A 218 24.65 -15.58 16.66
CA ASP A 218 24.69 -15.71 18.13
C ASP A 218 23.33 -15.66 18.87
N GLY A 219 22.23 -15.86 18.16
CA GLY A 219 20.88 -15.76 18.73
C GLY A 219 19.88 -15.60 17.60
N ILE A 220 19.18 -16.69 17.29
CA ILE A 220 18.26 -16.74 16.15
C ILE A 220 17.03 -15.92 16.51
N THR A 221 16.85 -14.77 15.87
CA THR A 221 15.57 -14.07 15.88
C THR A 221 14.74 -14.66 14.76
N MET A 222 13.83 -15.59 15.10
CA MET A 222 12.77 -15.98 14.18
C MET A 222 11.74 -14.85 14.15
N SER A 223 11.20 -14.49 12.99
CA SER A 223 10.12 -13.50 12.93
C SER A 223 8.78 -14.20 13.10
N THR A 224 7.89 -13.63 13.90
CA THR A 224 6.44 -13.94 13.86
C THR A 224 5.67 -12.99 12.95
N GLY A 225 6.36 -12.05 12.30
CA GLY A 225 5.77 -11.07 11.40
C GLY A 225 5.28 -11.76 10.14
N SER A 226 3.97 -11.96 10.03
CA SER A 226 3.35 -12.63 8.89
C SER A 226 2.62 -11.66 7.95
N VAL A 227 2.90 -10.34 8.09
CA VAL A 227 2.32 -9.26 7.29
C VAL A 227 3.41 -8.47 6.58
N PHE A 228 3.42 -8.48 5.25
CA PHE A 228 4.46 -7.83 4.46
C PHE A 228 3.94 -7.33 3.12
N GLU A 229 4.75 -6.55 2.41
CA GLU A 229 4.41 -6.02 1.09
C GLU A 229 5.00 -6.87 -0.03
N VAL A 230 4.18 -7.06 -1.05
CA VAL A 230 4.53 -7.81 -2.26
C VAL A 230 4.39 -6.87 -3.46
N LYS A 231 5.39 -6.89 -4.35
CA LYS A 231 5.45 -5.99 -5.50
C LYS A 231 5.52 -6.77 -6.81
N THR A 232 4.57 -6.51 -7.70
CA THR A 232 4.55 -7.13 -9.03
C THR A 232 5.64 -6.55 -9.94
N LYS A 233 5.95 -7.26 -11.03
CA LYS A 233 6.84 -6.80 -12.09
C LYS A 233 6.37 -5.49 -12.73
N GLY A 234 5.06 -5.21 -12.74
CA GLY A 234 4.49 -3.95 -13.21
C GLY A 234 4.60 -2.80 -12.22
N GLY A 235 4.99 -3.07 -10.97
CA GLY A 235 5.21 -2.09 -9.91
C GLY A 235 3.99 -1.80 -9.05
N ALA A 236 2.89 -2.55 -9.25
CA ALA A 236 1.75 -2.55 -8.33
C ALA A 236 2.12 -3.31 -7.05
N CYS A 237 1.57 -2.89 -5.92
CA CYS A 237 1.80 -3.53 -4.63
C CYS A 237 0.49 -3.98 -3.98
N TYR A 238 0.59 -4.99 -3.13
CA TYR A 238 -0.45 -5.40 -2.18
C TYR A 238 0.18 -5.84 -0.87
N THR A 239 -0.57 -5.76 0.20
CA THR A 239 -0.19 -6.33 1.50
C THR A 239 -0.55 -7.81 1.51
N GLN A 240 0.40 -8.68 1.84
CA GLN A 240 0.15 -10.09 2.10
C GLN A 240 0.12 -10.29 3.62
N ALA A 241 -0.94 -10.93 4.11
CA ALA A 241 -1.07 -11.39 5.48
C ALA A 241 -1.26 -12.90 5.48
N ILE A 242 -0.56 -13.60 6.38
CA ILE A 242 -0.63 -15.06 6.49
C ILE A 242 -0.92 -15.44 7.94
N ASP A 243 -2.01 -16.15 8.17
CA ASP A 243 -2.33 -16.72 9.46
C ASP A 243 -2.09 -18.24 9.40
N ILE A 244 -1.41 -18.79 10.41
CA ILE A 244 -1.20 -20.23 10.55
C ILE A 244 -2.11 -20.75 11.66
N CYS A 245 -3.17 -21.46 11.27
CA CYS A 245 -4.08 -22.15 12.19
C CYS A 245 -4.62 -21.23 13.29
N LEU A 246 -4.24 -21.45 14.55
CA LEU A 246 -4.77 -20.71 15.70
C LEU A 246 -4.44 -19.21 15.66
N ASP A 247 -3.38 -18.81 14.94
CA ASP A 247 -3.06 -17.39 14.71
C ASP A 247 -4.25 -16.64 14.08
N HIS A 248 -5.03 -17.31 13.23
CA HIS A 248 -6.26 -16.75 12.66
C HIS A 248 -7.29 -16.46 13.75
N ALA A 249 -7.65 -17.45 14.56
CA ALA A 249 -8.66 -17.29 15.61
C ALA A 249 -8.25 -16.23 16.66
N LEU A 250 -6.95 -16.05 16.87
CA LEU A 250 -6.39 -15.05 17.79
C LEU A 250 -6.11 -13.70 17.16
N GLN A 251 -6.54 -13.47 15.91
CA GLN A 251 -6.45 -12.18 15.23
C GLN A 251 -4.99 -11.69 15.06
N HIS A 252 -4.02 -12.59 14.91
CA HIS A 252 -2.59 -12.24 14.88
C HIS A 252 -2.25 -11.26 13.74
N SER A 253 -2.55 -11.62 12.49
CA SER A 253 -2.32 -10.72 11.35
C SER A 253 -3.12 -9.40 11.46
N LYS A 254 -4.30 -9.44 12.08
CA LYS A 254 -5.14 -8.27 12.34
C LYS A 254 -4.52 -7.33 13.38
N GLU A 255 -3.93 -7.86 14.44
CA GLU A 255 -3.17 -7.07 15.40
C GLU A 255 -1.95 -6.43 14.73
N LEU A 256 -1.20 -7.21 13.94
CA LEU A 256 -0.03 -6.71 13.20
C LEU A 256 -0.38 -5.57 12.25
N ILE A 257 -1.44 -5.71 11.43
CA ILE A 257 -1.84 -4.64 10.49
C ILE A 257 -2.39 -3.42 11.23
N THR A 258 -3.18 -3.62 12.29
CA THR A 258 -3.72 -2.52 13.11
C THR A 258 -2.57 -1.73 13.74
N ARG A 259 -1.59 -2.44 14.30
CA ARG A 259 -0.40 -1.80 14.87
C ARG A 259 0.43 -1.11 13.80
N ARG A 260 0.59 -1.68 12.60
CA ARG A 260 1.29 -1.05 11.47
C ARG A 260 0.63 0.25 11.01
N ILE A 261 -0.71 0.31 11.03
CA ILE A 261 -1.49 1.51 10.69
C ILE A 261 -1.42 2.58 11.80
N LEU A 262 -1.51 2.16 13.06
CA LEU A 262 -1.70 3.08 14.19
C LEU A 262 -0.41 3.55 14.87
N THR A 263 0.70 2.81 14.74
CA THR A 263 1.94 3.15 15.44
C THR A 263 2.80 4.14 14.66
N SER A 264 3.45 5.04 15.40
CA SER A 264 4.40 6.01 14.85
C SER A 264 5.68 5.37 14.29
N GLU A 265 5.88 4.06 14.47
CA GLU A 265 7.08 3.34 14.04
C GLU A 265 7.20 3.31 12.50
N ASN A 266 6.09 3.34 11.77
CA ASN A 266 6.05 3.24 10.29
C ASN A 266 5.47 4.47 9.57
N HIS A 267 5.66 5.67 10.14
CA HIS A 267 5.07 6.92 9.63
C HIS A 267 5.57 7.40 8.25
N ASN A 268 6.51 6.67 7.62
CA ASN A 268 7.08 7.01 6.32
C ASN A 268 6.70 6.00 5.21
N GLU A 269 6.05 4.90 5.58
CA GLU A 269 5.70 3.81 4.68
C GLU A 269 4.27 3.98 4.16
N LEU A 270 4.11 3.89 2.83
CA LEU A 270 2.79 3.85 2.21
C LEU A 270 2.27 2.42 2.21
N LEU A 271 1.03 2.23 2.63
CA LEU A 271 0.35 0.95 2.57
C LEU A 271 -0.41 0.82 1.23
N PRO A 272 -0.30 -0.30 0.52
CA PRO A 272 -1.14 -0.57 -0.65
C PRO A 272 -2.63 -0.51 -0.30
N ASN A 273 -3.48 -0.17 -1.27
CA ASN A 273 -4.94 -0.22 -1.10
C ASN A 273 -5.51 -1.66 -1.22
N GLN A 274 -4.69 -2.62 -1.63
CA GLN A 274 -5.05 -4.02 -1.83
C GLN A 274 -4.39 -4.86 -0.74
N ILE A 275 -5.10 -5.87 -0.25
CA ILE A 275 -4.61 -6.82 0.75
C ILE A 275 -5.08 -8.23 0.42
N GLU A 276 -4.23 -9.21 0.70
CA GLU A 276 -4.49 -10.62 0.55
C GLU A 276 -4.27 -11.31 1.89
N GLN A 277 -5.30 -11.97 2.41
CA GLN A 277 -5.20 -12.80 3.60
C GLN A 277 -5.21 -14.27 3.20
N CYS A 278 -4.18 -15.02 3.61
CA CYS A 278 -4.08 -16.45 3.42
C CYS A 278 -4.07 -17.14 4.79
N ILE A 279 -5.01 -18.04 5.02
CA ILE A 279 -5.14 -18.82 6.24
C ILE A 279 -4.67 -20.22 5.90
N SER A 280 -3.46 -20.57 6.34
CA SER A 280 -2.92 -21.91 6.17
C SER A 280 -3.20 -22.71 7.44
N SER A 281 -3.87 -23.85 7.32
CA SER A 281 -4.31 -24.62 8.47
C SER A 281 -4.41 -26.09 8.16
N ASN A 282 -4.58 -26.90 9.20
CA ASN A 282 -5.04 -28.27 9.05
C ASN A 282 -6.50 -28.49 9.50
N THR A 283 -6.97 -27.66 10.42
CA THR A 283 -8.20 -27.93 11.20
C THR A 283 -8.94 -26.68 11.68
N ILE A 284 -8.47 -25.48 11.36
CA ILE A 284 -9.10 -24.25 11.87
C ILE A 284 -10.34 -23.89 11.05
N HIS A 285 -11.39 -23.46 11.74
CA HIS A 285 -12.53 -22.81 11.09
C HIS A 285 -12.24 -21.33 10.82
N ILE A 286 -12.98 -20.76 9.88
CA ILE A 286 -12.86 -19.33 9.59
C ILE A 286 -13.59 -18.52 10.65
N HIS A 287 -12.82 -17.72 11.39
CA HIS A 287 -13.30 -16.68 12.29
C HIS A 287 -13.49 -15.36 11.52
N GLU A 288 -14.73 -14.96 11.29
CA GLU A 288 -15.08 -13.77 10.51
C GLU A 288 -14.54 -12.46 11.12
N ASP A 289 -14.46 -12.39 12.45
CA ASP A 289 -13.93 -11.26 13.19
C ASP A 289 -12.41 -11.11 13.05
N SER A 290 -11.72 -12.16 12.64
CA SER A 290 -10.28 -12.17 12.36
C SER A 290 -9.93 -11.78 10.93
N LEU A 291 -10.93 -11.68 10.03
CA LEU A 291 -10.68 -11.32 8.64
C LEU A 291 -10.33 -9.83 8.50
N ILE A 292 -9.29 -9.53 7.73
CA ILE A 292 -8.85 -8.17 7.42
C ILE A 292 -9.04 -7.78 5.96
N SER A 293 -9.35 -8.76 5.12
CA SER A 293 -9.60 -8.60 3.69
C SER A 293 -11.05 -8.96 3.35
N ASP A 294 -11.61 -8.32 2.31
CA ASP A 294 -12.91 -8.68 1.73
C ASP A 294 -12.89 -10.02 1.00
N PHE A 295 -11.70 -10.53 0.71
CA PHE A 295 -11.45 -11.86 0.15
C PHE A 295 -10.29 -12.53 0.88
N PHE A 296 -10.43 -13.81 1.22
CA PHE A 296 -9.40 -14.62 1.86
C PHE A 296 -9.24 -15.96 1.13
N ILE A 297 -8.07 -16.58 1.31
CA ILE A 297 -7.82 -17.96 0.89
C ILE A 297 -7.65 -18.82 2.14
N HIS A 298 -8.39 -19.93 2.21
CA HIS A 298 -8.28 -20.96 3.23
C HIS A 298 -7.59 -22.19 2.64
N VAL A 299 -6.35 -22.42 3.07
CA VAL A 299 -5.49 -23.53 2.65
C VAL A 299 -5.46 -24.58 3.74
N ASP A 300 -6.39 -25.51 3.61
CA ASP A 300 -6.73 -26.59 4.53
C ASP A 300 -6.93 -27.90 3.76
N PRO A 301 -6.37 -29.03 4.18
CA PRO A 301 -6.42 -30.26 3.39
C PRO A 301 -7.83 -30.79 3.16
N ASN A 302 -8.79 -30.44 4.02
CA ASN A 302 -10.15 -30.99 4.03
C ASN A 302 -11.21 -29.99 3.56
N THR A 303 -10.87 -28.71 3.41
CA THR A 303 -11.83 -27.65 3.09
C THR A 303 -11.54 -27.02 1.73
N SER A 304 -12.38 -27.27 0.73
CA SER A 304 -12.25 -26.60 -0.57
C SER A 304 -12.72 -25.15 -0.53
N MET A 305 -12.05 -24.25 -1.26
CA MET A 305 -12.50 -22.84 -1.39
C MET A 305 -13.79 -22.69 -2.17
N HIS A 306 -14.23 -23.72 -2.90
CA HIS A 306 -15.55 -23.75 -3.52
C HIS A 306 -16.68 -23.58 -2.48
N ASN A 307 -16.45 -24.02 -1.24
CA ASN A 307 -17.39 -23.82 -0.14
C ASN A 307 -17.54 -22.33 0.24
N TYR A 308 -16.57 -21.51 -0.13
CA TYR A 308 -16.56 -20.06 0.07
C TYR A 308 -16.81 -19.30 -1.25
N GLY A 309 -17.35 -19.97 -2.27
CA GLY A 309 -17.75 -19.36 -3.54
C GLY A 309 -16.63 -19.15 -4.55
N ALA A 310 -15.42 -19.67 -4.32
CA ALA A 310 -14.38 -19.66 -5.34
C ALA A 310 -14.82 -20.48 -6.56
N THR A 311 -14.50 -20.00 -7.75
CA THR A 311 -14.82 -20.69 -9.02
C THR A 311 -13.57 -21.35 -9.60
N GLY A 312 -13.72 -22.57 -10.14
CA GLY A 312 -12.61 -23.31 -10.74
C GLY A 312 -12.02 -22.62 -11.96
N GLY A 313 -10.69 -22.67 -12.06
CA GLY A 313 -9.88 -22.09 -13.12
C GLY A 313 -9.64 -23.02 -14.31
N GLY A 314 -9.03 -22.46 -15.36
CA GLY A 314 -8.63 -23.21 -16.54
C GLY A 314 -7.45 -24.15 -16.25
N LYS A 315 -7.57 -25.41 -16.68
CA LYS A 315 -6.46 -26.36 -16.72
C LYS A 315 -5.65 -26.08 -17.99
N VAL A 316 -4.45 -25.52 -17.82
CA VAL A 316 -3.65 -24.99 -18.94
C VAL A 316 -2.38 -25.77 -19.25
N LEU A 317 -1.95 -26.65 -18.36
CA LEU A 317 -0.73 -27.45 -18.56
C LEU A 317 -0.87 -28.40 -19.75
N THR A 318 0.04 -28.25 -20.72
CA THR A 318 0.18 -29.18 -21.85
C THR A 318 0.94 -30.45 -21.45
N ASP A 319 0.85 -31.52 -22.23
CA ASP A 319 1.63 -32.75 -22.00
C ASP A 319 3.14 -32.49 -21.94
N ILE A 320 3.63 -31.52 -22.72
CA ILE A 320 5.05 -31.12 -22.72
C ILE A 320 5.39 -30.44 -21.39
N ALA A 321 4.54 -29.55 -20.88
CA ALA A 321 4.72 -28.90 -19.59
C ALA A 321 4.69 -29.93 -18.45
N ILE A 322 3.73 -30.86 -18.46
CA ILE A 322 3.62 -31.95 -17.46
C ILE A 322 4.92 -32.77 -17.40
N LYS A 323 5.49 -33.14 -18.55
CA LYS A 323 6.76 -33.88 -18.61
C LYS A 323 7.95 -33.12 -18.04
N ARG A 324 7.94 -31.77 -18.06
CA ARG A 324 8.99 -30.95 -17.45
C ARG A 324 8.85 -30.83 -15.93
N ILE A 325 7.65 -31.02 -15.41
CA ILE A 325 7.37 -30.94 -13.97
C ILE A 325 7.76 -32.23 -13.26
N ILE A 326 7.56 -33.39 -13.92
CA ILE A 326 7.84 -34.71 -13.33
C ILE A 326 9.36 -34.92 -13.23
N PRO A 327 9.92 -35.13 -12.01
CA PRO A 327 11.34 -35.40 -11.84
C PRO A 327 11.75 -36.74 -12.43
N ILE A 328 12.96 -36.81 -13.00
CA ILE A 328 13.48 -38.01 -13.67
C ILE A 328 13.65 -39.17 -12.68
N GLU A 329 13.96 -38.85 -11.42
CA GLU A 329 14.18 -39.80 -10.33
C GLU A 329 12.88 -40.47 -9.85
N TYR A 330 11.71 -39.93 -10.22
CA TYR A 330 10.39 -40.42 -9.83
C TYR A 330 9.53 -40.77 -11.06
N PRO A 331 9.93 -41.76 -11.87
CA PRO A 331 9.24 -42.09 -13.13
C PRO A 331 7.80 -42.59 -12.96
N ASN A 332 7.42 -42.98 -11.74
CA ASN A 332 6.07 -43.42 -11.40
C ASN A 332 5.14 -42.28 -10.96
N MET A 333 5.69 -41.08 -10.76
CA MET A 333 4.92 -39.88 -10.46
C MET A 333 4.10 -39.48 -11.69
N LYS A 334 2.82 -39.14 -11.48
CA LYS A 334 1.94 -38.69 -12.55
C LYS A 334 1.20 -37.43 -12.14
N ILE A 335 0.97 -36.56 -13.10
CA ILE A 335 0.08 -35.40 -12.98
C ILE A 335 -1.05 -35.62 -13.97
N ILE A 336 -2.28 -35.73 -13.47
CA ILE A 336 -3.47 -35.91 -14.30
C ILE A 336 -4.45 -34.78 -14.03
N GLU A 337 -5.26 -34.42 -15.03
CA GLU A 337 -6.34 -33.47 -14.83
C GLU A 337 -7.39 -34.04 -13.86
N TYR A 338 -7.88 -33.19 -12.96
CA TYR A 338 -8.87 -33.56 -11.96
C TYR A 338 -9.82 -32.39 -11.70
N ASN A 339 -11.14 -32.57 -11.84
CA ASN A 339 -12.22 -31.60 -11.62
C ASN A 339 -11.86 -30.11 -11.82
N PHE A 340 -11.24 -29.48 -10.82
CA PHE A 340 -10.89 -28.07 -10.77
C PHE A 340 -9.37 -27.79 -10.82
N GLY A 341 -8.56 -28.71 -11.36
CA GLY A 341 -7.12 -28.57 -11.44
C GLY A 341 -6.41 -29.90 -11.74
N TYR A 342 -5.49 -30.31 -10.85
CA TYR A 342 -4.60 -31.45 -11.08
C TYR A 342 -4.60 -32.41 -9.90
N GLN A 343 -4.49 -33.71 -10.17
CA GLN A 343 -4.16 -34.73 -9.17
C GLN A 343 -2.72 -35.20 -9.39
N ILE A 344 -1.97 -35.28 -8.30
CA ILE A 344 -0.59 -35.76 -8.28
C ILE A 344 -0.57 -37.13 -7.61
N ILE A 345 -0.18 -38.14 -8.39
CA ILE A 345 -0.12 -39.55 -7.99
C ILE A 345 1.34 -39.94 -7.78
N ASN A 346 1.60 -40.71 -6.71
CA ASN A 346 2.95 -41.12 -6.28
C ASN A 346 3.96 -39.95 -6.20
N PRO A 347 3.68 -38.90 -5.42
CA PRO A 347 4.63 -37.80 -5.27
C PRO A 347 5.93 -38.24 -4.60
N SER A 348 6.97 -37.44 -4.77
CA SER A 348 8.29 -37.73 -4.19
C SER A 348 8.30 -37.70 -2.65
N PHE A 349 7.40 -36.92 -2.04
CA PHE A 349 7.25 -36.75 -0.60
C PHE A 349 5.77 -36.72 -0.20
N GLY A 350 5.45 -37.30 0.95
CA GLY A 350 4.09 -37.33 1.48
C GLY A 350 3.16 -38.30 0.73
N THR A 351 1.87 -38.00 0.69
CA THR A 351 0.85 -38.80 -0.03
C THR A 351 0.34 -38.07 -1.26
N GLU A 352 -0.47 -38.77 -2.06
CA GLU A 352 -1.20 -38.16 -3.17
C GLU A 352 -1.95 -36.91 -2.73
N TYR A 353 -1.98 -35.91 -3.61
CA TYR A 353 -2.60 -34.63 -3.35
C TYR A 353 -3.23 -34.05 -4.62
N TYR A 354 -4.10 -33.07 -4.41
CA TYR A 354 -4.73 -32.30 -5.47
C TYR A 354 -4.17 -30.88 -5.47
N VAL A 355 -4.14 -30.26 -6.65
CA VAL A 355 -3.91 -28.82 -6.82
C VAL A 355 -5.18 -28.25 -7.42
N GLU A 356 -5.99 -27.57 -6.60
CA GLU A 356 -7.14 -26.81 -7.05
C GLU A 356 -6.66 -25.52 -7.71
N VAL A 357 -7.07 -25.26 -8.94
CA VAL A 357 -6.79 -24.03 -9.68
C VAL A 357 -8.05 -23.18 -9.63
N PHE A 358 -7.94 -21.92 -9.21
CA PHE A 358 -9.06 -20.98 -9.24
C PHE A 358 -9.00 -20.02 -10.41
N ASN A 359 -10.16 -19.47 -10.77
CA ASN A 359 -10.22 -18.40 -11.74
C ASN A 359 -9.40 -17.20 -11.29
N GLU A 360 -8.84 -16.51 -12.27
CA GLU A 360 -8.24 -15.20 -12.08
C GLU A 360 -9.25 -14.25 -11.47
N ARG A 361 -8.83 -13.54 -10.43
CA ARG A 361 -9.65 -12.56 -9.71
C ARG A 361 -8.82 -11.31 -9.39
N PRO A 362 -9.46 -10.14 -9.17
CA PRO A 362 -8.75 -9.02 -8.58
C PRO A 362 -8.22 -9.38 -7.18
N ALA A 363 -7.12 -8.74 -6.77
CA ALA A 363 -6.66 -8.80 -5.40
C ALA A 363 -7.71 -8.23 -4.44
N GLY A 364 -7.75 -8.77 -3.23
CA GLY A 364 -8.64 -8.33 -2.17
C GLY A 364 -8.38 -6.89 -1.73
N LYS A 365 -9.35 -6.33 -1.02
CA LYS A 365 -9.28 -5.01 -0.40
C LYS A 365 -9.44 -5.14 1.10
N TYR A 366 -9.03 -4.11 1.82
CA TYR A 366 -9.24 -4.07 3.25
C TYR A 366 -10.73 -4.13 3.54
N LYS A 367 -11.10 -4.81 4.62
CA LYS A 367 -12.46 -4.74 5.15
C LYS A 367 -12.88 -3.28 5.37
N PRO A 368 -14.17 -2.94 5.21
CA PRO A 368 -14.66 -1.56 5.29
C PRO A 368 -14.26 -0.80 6.57
N GLU A 369 -14.10 -1.51 7.69
CA GLU A 369 -13.66 -0.97 8.98
C GLU A 369 -12.18 -0.56 9.02
N LEU A 370 -11.30 -1.18 8.22
CA LEU A 370 -9.87 -0.88 8.18
C LEU A 370 -9.50 0.14 7.09
N GLN A 371 -10.24 0.15 5.97
CA GLN A 371 -9.93 0.98 4.80
C GLN A 371 -9.80 2.49 5.11
N PRO A 372 -10.67 3.13 5.94
CA PRO A 372 -10.52 4.53 6.29
C PRO A 372 -9.20 4.85 7.00
N ALA A 373 -8.76 3.96 7.90
CA ALA A 373 -7.53 4.13 8.66
C ALA A 373 -6.29 4.00 7.75
N VAL A 374 -6.30 3.05 6.79
CA VAL A 374 -5.27 2.94 5.74
C VAL A 374 -5.21 4.22 4.89
N ASN A 375 -6.36 4.73 4.48
CA ASN A 375 -6.44 5.97 3.68
C ASN A 375 -5.88 7.17 4.45
N GLN A 376 -6.24 7.29 5.73
CA GLN A 376 -5.73 8.36 6.59
C GLN A 376 -4.22 8.25 6.77
N HIS A 377 -3.71 7.05 7.11
CA HIS A 377 -2.26 6.80 7.25
C HIS A 377 -1.50 7.22 5.99
N ASN A 378 -1.95 6.77 4.81
CA ASN A 378 -1.33 7.13 3.54
C ASN A 378 -1.36 8.64 3.26
N GLN A 379 -2.44 9.33 3.60
CA GLN A 379 -2.51 10.79 3.47
C GLN A 379 -1.48 11.49 4.36
N GLU A 380 -1.33 11.05 5.60
CA GLU A 380 -0.35 11.59 6.55
C GLU A 380 1.09 11.34 6.08
N VAL A 381 1.39 10.14 5.59
CA VAL A 381 2.70 9.77 5.02
C VAL A 381 3.03 10.67 3.82
N LEU A 382 2.09 10.85 2.88
CA LEU A 382 2.29 11.70 1.70
C LEU A 382 2.55 13.16 2.07
N ILE A 383 1.79 13.71 3.04
CA ILE A 383 1.99 15.08 3.54
C ILE A 383 3.40 15.22 4.13
N LYS A 384 3.84 14.24 4.93
CA LYS A 384 5.19 14.23 5.55
C LYS A 384 6.29 14.13 4.49
N GLN A 385 6.18 13.21 3.54
CA GLN A 385 7.15 13.04 2.45
C GLN A 385 7.25 14.31 1.60
N LEU A 386 6.12 14.95 1.28
CA LEU A 386 6.10 16.21 0.54
C LEU A 386 6.74 17.36 1.34
N ALA A 387 6.48 17.44 2.65
CA ALA A 387 7.10 18.42 3.53
C ALA A 387 8.63 18.24 3.61
N PHE A 388 9.09 16.99 3.71
CA PHE A 388 10.51 16.65 3.71
C PHE A 388 11.20 17.05 2.39
N LEU A 389 10.61 16.69 1.24
CA LEU A 389 11.15 17.05 -0.07
C LEU A 389 11.18 18.57 -0.30
N LYS A 390 10.19 19.30 0.22
CA LYS A 390 10.21 20.77 0.26
C LYS A 390 11.40 21.29 1.07
N GLN A 391 11.67 20.71 2.24
CA GLN A 391 12.81 21.09 3.07
C GLN A 391 14.16 20.80 2.38
N GLU A 392 14.32 19.65 1.75
CA GLU A 392 15.55 19.27 1.04
C GLU A 392 15.83 20.16 -0.18
N CYS A 393 14.82 20.42 -1.02
CA CYS A 393 14.98 21.26 -2.22
C CYS A 393 15.34 22.71 -1.91
N LEU A 394 15.04 23.17 -0.69
CA LEU A 394 15.18 24.56 -0.28
C LEU A 394 16.34 24.79 0.70
N GLY A 395 16.82 23.76 1.40
CA GLY A 395 17.75 23.93 2.52
C GLY A 395 17.02 24.49 3.75
N LYS A 396 17.34 23.98 4.96
CA LYS A 396 16.58 24.26 6.20
C LYS A 396 16.17 25.72 6.42
N LYS A 397 17.10 26.68 6.28
CA LYS A 397 16.83 28.11 6.53
C LYS A 397 15.99 28.81 5.47
N GLU A 398 16.08 28.38 4.22
CA GLU A 398 15.30 28.95 3.11
C GLU A 398 13.93 28.26 3.01
N ALA A 399 13.83 26.98 3.39
CA ALA A 399 12.57 26.23 3.51
C ALA A 399 11.61 26.88 4.52
N ASP A 400 12.08 27.20 5.73
CA ASP A 400 11.24 27.82 6.77
C ASP A 400 10.70 29.19 6.33
N LYS A 401 11.53 29.97 5.62
CA LYS A 401 11.11 31.28 5.05
C LYS A 401 10.15 31.10 3.87
N LEU A 402 10.25 30.01 3.11
CA LEU A 402 9.37 29.71 1.97
C LEU A 402 8.04 29.08 2.39
N VAL A 403 8.04 28.21 3.40
CA VAL A 403 6.82 27.64 4.00
C VAL A 403 6.01 28.76 4.61
N LEU A 404 6.65 29.66 5.37
CA LEU A 404 6.05 30.90 5.83
C LEU A 404 5.46 31.70 4.65
N ASN A 405 6.15 31.74 3.50
CA ASN A 405 5.65 32.44 2.32
C ASN A 405 4.44 31.73 1.66
N ILE A 406 4.43 30.41 1.55
CA ILE A 406 3.31 29.67 0.96
C ILE A 406 2.07 29.76 1.86
N ASP A 407 2.26 29.67 3.17
CA ASP A 407 1.19 29.81 4.15
C ASP A 407 0.60 31.24 4.09
N GLN A 408 1.45 32.25 3.93
CA GLN A 408 1.02 33.64 3.72
C GLN A 408 0.21 33.84 2.43
N SER A 409 0.55 33.17 1.32
CA SER A 409 -0.25 33.23 0.08
C SER A 409 -1.63 32.59 0.25
N THR A 410 -1.69 31.46 0.94
CA THR A 410 -2.95 30.76 1.26
C THR A 410 -3.81 31.59 2.20
N MET A 411 -3.23 32.14 3.26
CA MET A 411 -3.90 33.06 4.17
C MET A 411 -4.37 34.32 3.44
N LEU A 412 -3.54 34.90 2.58
CA LEU A 412 -3.92 36.06 1.77
C LEU A 412 -5.15 35.75 0.90
N LEU A 413 -5.16 34.60 0.21
CA LEU A 413 -6.30 34.18 -0.60
C LEU A 413 -7.58 34.03 0.23
N GLN A 414 -7.50 33.37 1.40
CA GLN A 414 -8.63 33.21 2.32
C GLN A 414 -9.17 34.56 2.84
N GLN A 415 -8.30 35.50 3.17
CA GLN A 415 -8.74 36.84 3.62
C GLN A 415 -9.38 37.64 2.48
N ILE A 416 -8.89 37.52 1.24
CA ILE A 416 -9.51 38.15 0.07
C ILE A 416 -10.90 37.53 -0.20
N GLU A 417 -11.05 36.20 -0.08
CA GLU A 417 -12.36 35.54 -0.18
C GLU A 417 -13.32 35.99 0.94
N GLN A 418 -12.82 36.19 2.15
CA GLN A 418 -13.61 36.72 3.26
C GLN A 418 -14.03 38.18 3.03
N LEU A 419 -13.14 39.02 2.47
CA LEU A 419 -13.43 40.39 2.08
C LEU A 419 -14.52 40.44 1.01
N GLU A 420 -14.36 39.65 -0.05
CA GLU A 420 -15.37 39.50 -1.12
C GLU A 420 -16.73 39.12 -0.54
N LYS A 421 -16.79 38.07 0.29
CA LYS A 421 -18.04 37.60 0.91
C LYS A 421 -18.69 38.68 1.78
N THR A 422 -17.89 39.43 2.54
CA THR A 422 -18.37 40.49 3.44
C THR A 422 -18.93 41.68 2.64
N MET A 423 -18.20 42.13 1.62
CA MET A 423 -18.62 43.25 0.77
C MET A 423 -19.86 42.88 -0.08
N LEU A 424 -19.90 41.68 -0.65
CA LEU A 424 -21.07 41.21 -1.41
C LEU A 424 -22.32 41.08 -0.53
N LYS A 425 -22.17 40.73 0.76
CA LYS A 425 -23.28 40.73 1.72
C LYS A 425 -23.86 42.14 1.92
N ARG A 426 -23.02 43.19 1.90
CA ARG A 426 -23.48 44.60 1.97
C ARG A 426 -24.22 45.04 0.71
N CYS A 427 -23.85 44.49 -0.44
CA CYS A 427 -24.52 44.73 -1.72
C CYS A 427 -25.79 43.89 -1.92
N LYS A 428 -26.19 43.04 -0.96
CA LYS A 428 -27.45 42.28 -1.05
C LYS A 428 -28.63 43.26 -1.13
N LEU A 429 -29.44 43.07 -2.16
CA LEU A 429 -30.66 43.85 -2.38
C LEU A 429 -31.76 43.38 -1.44
N THR A 430 -32.56 44.31 -0.94
CA THR A 430 -33.84 43.97 -0.31
C THR A 430 -34.90 43.77 -1.39
N VAL A 431 -35.97 43.03 -1.07
CA VAL A 431 -37.11 42.81 -1.97
C VAL A 431 -37.69 44.14 -2.48
N LEU A 432 -37.75 45.15 -1.61
CA LEU A 432 -38.23 46.49 -1.98
C LEU A 432 -37.26 47.20 -2.95
N GLN A 433 -35.95 47.08 -2.76
CA GLN A 433 -34.96 47.68 -3.66
C GLN A 433 -35.03 47.06 -5.05
N GLU A 434 -35.24 45.74 -5.12
CA GLU A 434 -35.38 45.00 -6.37
C GLU A 434 -36.68 45.35 -7.12
N LEU A 435 -37.80 45.48 -6.39
CA LEU A 435 -39.09 45.83 -6.96
C LEU A 435 -39.12 47.26 -7.51
N PHE A 436 -38.56 48.22 -6.76
CA PHE A 436 -38.67 49.64 -7.08
C PHE A 436 -37.47 50.22 -7.83
N LYS A 437 -36.42 49.43 -8.09
CA LYS A 437 -35.21 49.86 -8.83
C LYS A 437 -34.65 51.21 -8.37
N THR A 438 -34.62 51.40 -7.05
CA THR A 438 -34.21 52.64 -6.39
C THR A 438 -32.78 53.07 -6.78
N GLU A 439 -32.40 54.31 -6.47
CA GLU A 439 -31.01 54.74 -6.66
C GLU A 439 -30.01 53.88 -5.85
N GLU A 440 -30.41 53.44 -4.66
CA GLU A 440 -29.63 52.49 -3.86
C GLU A 440 -29.51 51.11 -4.54
N TYR A 441 -30.53 50.65 -5.25
CA TYR A 441 -30.45 49.43 -6.06
C TYR A 441 -29.35 49.56 -7.13
N LYS A 442 -29.32 50.68 -7.87
CA LYS A 442 -28.32 50.92 -8.91
C LYS A 442 -26.91 50.96 -8.32
N GLN A 443 -26.73 51.69 -7.21
CA GLN A 443 -25.45 51.77 -6.50
C GLN A 443 -24.97 50.42 -5.96
N LYS A 444 -25.86 49.57 -5.44
CA LYS A 444 -25.51 48.23 -4.95
C LYS A 444 -25.13 47.28 -6.10
N GLN A 445 -25.79 47.37 -7.25
CA GLN A 445 -25.44 46.58 -8.42
C GLN A 445 -24.08 47.01 -8.99
N GLU A 446 -23.85 48.32 -9.17
CA GLU A 446 -22.56 48.85 -9.63
C GLU A 446 -21.42 48.47 -8.67
N ALA A 447 -21.66 48.58 -7.35
CA ALA A 447 -20.70 48.14 -6.34
C ALA A 447 -20.40 46.64 -6.46
N LYS A 448 -21.43 45.81 -6.66
CA LYS A 448 -21.30 44.36 -6.77
C LYS A 448 -20.42 43.97 -7.96
N GLU A 449 -20.64 44.60 -9.12
CA GLU A 449 -19.82 44.39 -10.33
C GLU A 449 -18.37 44.78 -10.10
N ILE A 450 -18.13 45.99 -9.57
CA ILE A 450 -16.78 46.47 -9.23
C ILE A 450 -16.09 45.49 -8.27
N ILE A 451 -16.76 45.07 -7.20
CA ILE A 451 -16.20 44.12 -6.22
C ILE A 451 -15.85 42.80 -6.90
N PHE A 452 -16.76 42.23 -7.67
CA PHE A 452 -16.55 40.92 -8.30
C PHE A 452 -15.35 40.95 -9.25
N ASP A 453 -15.29 41.92 -10.15
CA ASP A 453 -14.20 42.06 -11.12
C ASP A 453 -12.86 42.29 -10.42
N TYR A 454 -12.86 43.10 -9.36
CA TYR A 454 -11.65 43.41 -8.64
C TYR A 454 -11.13 42.24 -7.81
N MET A 455 -12.02 41.54 -7.11
CA MET A 455 -11.67 40.35 -6.33
C MET A 455 -11.18 39.23 -7.23
N LYS A 456 -11.78 39.08 -8.42
CA LYS A 456 -11.27 38.16 -9.45
C LYS A 456 -9.85 38.52 -9.86
N LEU A 457 -9.58 39.78 -10.19
CA LEU A 457 -8.23 40.25 -10.55
C LEU A 457 -7.21 40.02 -9.43
N MET A 458 -7.56 40.29 -8.17
CA MET A 458 -6.71 40.00 -7.02
C MET A 458 -6.45 38.50 -6.86
N LYS A 459 -7.49 37.67 -6.89
CA LYS A 459 -7.38 36.21 -6.75
C LYS A 459 -6.51 35.61 -7.86
N ASP A 460 -6.71 36.05 -9.10
CA ASP A 460 -5.91 35.60 -10.24
C ASP A 460 -4.45 36.05 -10.11
N ALA A 461 -4.21 37.29 -9.66
CA ALA A 461 -2.86 37.78 -9.39
C ALA A 461 -2.18 37.04 -8.23
N ILE A 462 -2.89 36.71 -7.15
CA ILE A 462 -2.39 35.91 -6.02
C ILE A 462 -2.04 34.49 -6.49
N ARG A 463 -2.91 33.85 -7.27
CA ARG A 463 -2.65 32.52 -7.85
C ARG A 463 -1.43 32.53 -8.78
N LEU A 464 -1.27 33.60 -9.57
CA LEU A 464 -0.18 33.72 -10.54
C LEU A 464 1.15 34.09 -9.86
N LYS A 465 1.15 35.08 -8.97
CA LYS A 465 2.35 35.75 -8.42
C LYS A 465 2.67 35.38 -6.97
N GLY A 466 1.82 34.60 -6.29
CA GLY A 466 1.98 34.22 -4.89
C GLY A 466 2.18 35.43 -3.98
N ASN A 467 3.15 35.33 -3.07
CA ASN A 467 3.48 36.35 -2.08
C ASN A 467 3.91 37.70 -2.64
N SER A 468 4.42 37.77 -3.86
CA SER A 468 4.74 39.06 -4.50
C SER A 468 3.50 39.95 -4.64
N SER A 469 2.30 39.36 -4.58
CA SER A 469 1.02 40.07 -4.56
C SER A 469 0.82 40.94 -3.32
N ILE A 470 1.50 40.63 -2.21
CA ILE A 470 1.45 41.44 -0.98
C ILE A 470 1.93 42.88 -1.28
N LEU A 471 2.92 43.04 -2.17
CA LEU A 471 3.42 44.34 -2.59
C LEU A 471 2.38 45.15 -3.39
N LEU A 472 1.38 44.48 -3.97
CA LEU A 472 0.31 45.11 -4.74
C LEU A 472 -0.88 45.50 -3.87
N LEU A 473 -0.98 45.03 -2.62
CA LEU A 473 -2.14 45.28 -1.75
C LEU A 473 -2.42 46.78 -1.57
N ARG A 474 -1.37 47.61 -1.47
CA ARG A 474 -1.53 49.06 -1.34
C ARG A 474 -2.10 49.70 -2.61
N ALA A 475 -1.61 49.29 -3.78
CA ALA A 475 -2.11 49.77 -5.06
C ALA A 475 -3.56 49.32 -5.27
N TRP A 476 -3.82 48.06 -4.95
CA TRP A 476 -5.14 47.46 -5.05
C TRP A 476 -6.17 48.10 -4.14
N LYS A 477 -5.81 48.34 -2.88
CA LYS A 477 -6.65 49.08 -1.93
C LYS A 477 -7.02 50.46 -2.47
N LYS A 478 -6.03 51.21 -2.97
CA LYS A 478 -6.25 52.57 -3.50
C LYS A 478 -7.16 52.58 -4.72
N ASP A 479 -6.94 51.68 -5.67
CA ASP A 479 -7.72 51.61 -6.89
C ASP A 479 -9.14 51.06 -6.64
N LEU A 480 -9.31 50.07 -5.75
CA LEU A 480 -10.64 49.65 -5.28
C LEU A 480 -11.37 50.79 -4.57
N ASP A 481 -10.71 51.51 -3.65
CA ASP A 481 -11.30 52.66 -2.96
C ASP A 481 -11.72 53.76 -3.94
N PHE A 482 -10.89 54.03 -4.95
CA PHE A 482 -11.18 54.99 -6.01
C PHE A 482 -12.43 54.58 -6.82
N ARG A 483 -12.49 53.34 -7.30
CA ARG A 483 -13.63 52.80 -8.06
C ARG A 483 -14.92 52.77 -7.24
N LEU A 484 -14.86 52.44 -5.96
CA LEU A 484 -16.04 52.50 -5.09
C LEU A 484 -16.49 53.94 -4.82
N THR A 485 -15.56 54.90 -4.87
CA THR A 485 -15.88 56.33 -4.69
C THR A 485 -16.60 56.89 -5.91
N SER A 486 -16.33 56.38 -7.11
CA SER A 486 -16.98 56.81 -8.37
C SER A 486 -18.41 56.33 -8.55
N ILE A 487 -18.91 55.42 -7.71
CA ILE A 487 -20.29 54.90 -7.79
C ILE A 487 -21.31 56.01 -7.54
N GLY A 488 -22.05 56.44 -8.56
CA GLY A 488 -23.10 57.46 -8.47
C GLY A 488 -22.60 58.89 -8.19
N SER A 489 -23.27 59.88 -8.79
CA SER A 489 -22.91 61.30 -8.72
C SER A 489 -23.45 62.01 -7.46
N LEU A 490 -22.58 62.81 -6.84
CA LEU A 490 -22.87 64.05 -6.07
C LEU A 490 -23.48 64.03 -4.66
N SER A 491 -23.67 62.91 -3.95
CA SER A 491 -23.79 62.99 -2.48
C SER A 491 -22.57 62.41 -1.76
N VAL A 492 -21.82 63.33 -1.15
CA VAL A 492 -20.73 63.03 -0.23
C VAL A 492 -21.32 62.20 0.91
N GLN A 493 -21.01 60.90 0.93
CA GLN A 493 -21.29 59.91 2.00
C GLN A 493 -22.58 59.06 1.92
N SER A 494 -22.81 58.32 0.82
CA SER A 494 -23.71 57.15 0.86
C SER A 494 -23.29 56.17 1.99
N PRO A 495 -24.22 55.70 2.86
CA PRO A 495 -23.93 54.73 3.92
C PRO A 495 -23.26 53.46 3.42
N LEU A 496 -23.60 53.02 2.19
CA LEU A 496 -22.97 51.88 1.53
C LEU A 496 -21.49 52.12 1.27
N LYS A 497 -21.12 53.29 0.71
CA LYS A 497 -19.71 53.66 0.47
C LYS A 497 -18.91 53.64 1.77
N LYS A 498 -19.45 54.21 2.85
CA LYS A 498 -18.80 54.20 4.17
C LYS A 498 -18.60 52.78 4.70
N ALA A 499 -19.60 51.90 4.57
CA ALA A 499 -19.52 50.52 5.02
C ALA A 499 -18.48 49.72 4.23
N LEU A 500 -18.46 49.82 2.90
CA LEU A 500 -17.49 49.12 2.06
C LEU A 500 -16.06 49.61 2.31
N LYS A 501 -15.85 50.93 2.46
CA LYS A 501 -14.53 51.47 2.84
C LYS A 501 -14.07 50.99 4.21
N LYS A 502 -15.01 50.86 5.16
CA LYS A 502 -14.71 50.28 6.47
C LYS A 502 -14.29 48.82 6.35
N ASP A 503 -15.00 48.01 5.57
CA ASP A 503 -14.68 46.59 5.38
C ASP A 503 -13.30 46.41 4.72
N ILE A 504 -12.95 47.25 3.74
CA ILE A 504 -11.60 47.29 3.12
C ILE A 504 -10.53 47.63 4.17
N LYS A 505 -10.75 48.70 4.95
CA LYS A 505 -9.82 49.12 6.01
C LYS A 505 -9.63 48.03 7.06
N GLU A 506 -10.73 47.40 7.50
CA GLU A 506 -10.69 46.37 8.53
C GLU A 506 -9.94 45.13 8.08
N ILE A 507 -10.19 44.65 6.86
CA ILE A 507 -9.56 43.42 6.39
C ILE A 507 -8.13 43.66 5.88
N ILE A 508 -7.87 44.74 5.14
CA ILE A 508 -6.54 45.02 4.58
C ILE A 508 -5.60 45.63 5.62
N ASP A 509 -6.03 46.66 6.36
CA ASP A 509 -5.13 47.41 7.25
C ASP A 509 -5.02 46.78 8.64
N ASN A 510 -6.07 46.12 9.14
CA ASN A 510 -6.01 45.56 10.49
C ASN A 510 -5.72 44.06 10.45
N LYS A 511 -6.52 43.30 9.71
CA LYS A 511 -6.45 41.83 9.75
C LYS A 511 -5.27 41.29 8.95
N LEU A 512 -5.15 41.65 7.68
CA LEU A 512 -4.04 41.22 6.83
C LEU A 512 -2.70 41.76 7.32
N GLN A 513 -2.65 42.99 7.82
CA GLN A 513 -1.42 43.58 8.36
C GLN A 513 -0.93 42.81 9.60
N LYS A 514 -1.85 42.43 10.49
CA LYS A 514 -1.58 41.64 11.69
C LYS A 514 -1.20 40.19 11.34
N ASP A 515 -1.95 39.56 10.44
CA ASP A 515 -1.76 38.16 10.05
C ASP A 515 -0.45 37.96 9.26
N LEU A 516 -0.05 38.95 8.45
CA LEU A 516 1.17 38.89 7.64
C LEU A 516 2.40 39.50 8.33
N GLY A 517 2.22 40.19 9.47
CA GLY A 517 3.31 40.84 10.20
C GLY A 517 4.06 41.93 9.41
N CYS A 518 3.40 42.56 8.43
CA CYS A 518 3.98 43.54 7.53
C CYS A 518 3.24 44.87 7.64
N GLU A 519 3.91 46.00 7.94
CA GLU A 519 3.26 47.32 7.86
C GLU A 519 3.12 47.78 6.40
N PHE A 520 1.89 48.08 5.95
CA PHE A 520 1.61 48.47 4.56
C PHE A 520 1.76 49.99 4.30
N GLU A 521 1.85 50.80 5.35
CA GLU A 521 2.13 52.23 5.24
C GLU A 521 3.50 52.56 5.82
N PRO A 522 4.32 53.39 5.14
CA PRO A 522 5.54 53.91 5.76
C PRO A 522 5.13 54.75 6.96
N GLN A 523 5.73 54.49 8.13
CA GLN A 523 5.64 55.38 9.28
C GLN A 523 5.90 56.80 8.79
N LYS A 524 4.93 57.70 8.98
CA LYS A 524 5.13 59.12 8.71
C LYS A 524 6.37 59.52 9.51
N ARG A 525 7.47 59.82 8.81
CA ARG A 525 8.66 60.40 9.45
C ARG A 525 8.17 61.69 10.09
N SER A 526 8.10 61.68 11.41
CA SER A 526 7.79 62.84 12.26
C SER A 526 8.85 63.90 12.09
#